data_AF-A0A5I1EB34-F1
#
_entry.id   AF-A0A5I1EB34-F1
#
_cell.length_a   1.000
_cell.length_b   1.000
_cell.length_c   1.000
_cell.angle_alpha   90.00
_cell.angle_beta   90.00
_cell.angle_gamma   90.00
#
_symmetry.space_group_name_H-M   'P 1'
#
loop_
_entity.id
_entity.type
_entity.pdbx_description
1 polymer ?
#
loop_
_entity_poly.entity_id
_entity_poly.type
_entity_poly.pdbx_seq_one_letter_code
_entity_poly.pdbx_strand_id
1 'polypeptide(L)' 'MREPISLDQAGYKSALAASLFETILEKACAECSETLLNHISLACDLNQEIHRALIAELSMGDVK' A
#
# COMPACT_ATOMS: atom_id res chain seq x y z
N MET A 1 -8.98 -19.98 1.65
CA MET A 1 -8.28 -18.95 0.83
C MET A 1 -9.25 -17.81 0.61
N ARG A 2 -8.81 -16.56 0.68
CA ARG A 2 -9.66 -15.44 0.25
C ARG A 2 -9.90 -15.55 -1.24
N GLU A 3 -11.10 -15.18 -1.66
CA GLU A 3 -11.43 -15.03 -3.08
C GLU A 3 -10.43 -14.05 -3.73
N PRO A 4 -9.94 -14.35 -4.94
CA PRO A 4 -9.10 -13.42 -5.68
C PRO A 4 -9.89 -12.13 -5.97
N ILE A 5 -9.20 -11.00 -5.91
CA ILE A 5 -9.75 -9.68 -6.26
C ILE A 5 -9.32 -9.29 -7.67
N SER A 6 -10.08 -8.43 -8.34
CA SER A 6 -9.67 -7.90 -9.66
C SER A 6 -8.44 -6.98 -9.53
N LEU A 7 -7.72 -6.77 -10.65
CA LEU A 7 -6.58 -5.86 -10.67
C LEU A 7 -6.99 -4.42 -10.35
N ASP A 8 -8.14 -3.95 -10.84
CA ASP A 8 -8.71 -2.64 -10.45
C ASP A 8 -8.97 -2.54 -8.94
N GLN A 9 -9.56 -3.58 -8.35
CA GLN A 9 -9.81 -3.62 -6.91
C GLN A 9 -8.51 -3.63 -6.11
N ALA A 10 -7.49 -4.35 -6.59
CA ALA A 10 -6.17 -4.34 -5.99
C ALA A 10 -5.52 -2.94 -6.09
N GLY A 11 -5.69 -2.25 -7.22
CA GLY A 11 -5.15 -0.91 -7.46
C GLY A 11 -5.77 0.10 -6.52
N TYR A 12 -7.10 0.10 -6.45
CA TYR A 12 -7.85 0.94 -5.53
C TYR A 12 -7.49 0.65 -4.06
N LYS A 13 -7.44 -0.62 -3.65
CA LYS A 13 -7.13 -0.99 -2.26
C LYS A 13 -5.70 -0.64 -1.85
N SER A 14 -4.72 -0.82 -2.74
CA SER A 14 -3.32 -0.48 -2.45
C SER A 14 -3.11 1.04 -2.38
N ALA A 15 -3.80 1.82 -3.22
CA ALA A 15 -3.83 3.27 -3.10
C ALA A 15 -4.48 3.72 -1.77
N LEU A 16 -5.61 3.12 -1.40
CA LEU A 16 -6.28 3.42 -0.13
C LEU A 16 -5.40 3.07 1.08
N ALA A 17 -4.67 1.96 1.01
CA ALA A 17 -3.72 1.57 2.05
C ALA A 17 -2.58 2.59 2.19
N ALA A 18 -2.09 3.16 1.07
CA ALA A 18 -1.08 4.21 1.12
C ALA A 18 -1.58 5.44 1.91
N SER A 19 -2.77 5.95 1.60
CA SER A 19 -3.38 7.07 2.34
C SER A 19 -3.62 6.74 3.82
N LEU A 20 -3.98 5.50 4.12
CA LEU A 20 -4.15 5.05 5.51
C LEU A 20 -2.82 5.04 6.26
N PHE A 21 -1.74 4.53 5.64
CA PHE A 21 -0.42 4.53 6.27
C PHE A 21 0.10 5.93 6.54
N GLU A 22 -0.13 6.90 5.64
CA GLU A 22 0.21 8.31 5.90
C GLU A 22 -0.47 8.83 7.16
N THR A 23 -1.78 8.58 7.29
CA THR A 23 -2.55 8.98 8.48
C THR A 23 -2.07 8.27 9.75
N ILE A 24 -1.73 6.98 9.65
CA ILE A 24 -1.19 6.19 10.77
C ILE A 24 0.18 6.73 11.17
N LEU A 25 1.07 7.03 10.22
CA LEU A 25 2.41 7.56 10.49
C LEU A 25 2.35 8.92 11.17
N GLU A 26 1.48 9.84 10.71
CA GLU A 26 1.28 11.14 11.36
C GLU A 26 0.90 10.99 12.84
N LYS A 27 -0.04 10.09 13.14
CA LYS A 27 -0.49 9.83 14.52
C LYS A 27 0.57 9.09 15.34
N ALA A 28 1.18 8.07 14.76
CA ALA A 28 2.15 7.22 15.43
C ALA A 28 3.42 7.99 15.80
N CYS A 29 3.87 8.94 14.98
CA CYS A 29 5.09 9.72 15.25
C CYS A 29 5.06 10.46 16.61
N ALA A 30 3.88 10.79 17.12
CA ALA A 30 3.72 11.45 18.42
C ALA A 30 3.50 10.48 19.59
N GLU A 31 3.06 9.25 19.33
CA GLU A 31 2.48 8.36 20.35
C GLU A 31 3.19 6.99 20.47
N CYS A 32 4.00 6.61 19.48
CA CYS A 32 4.55 5.26 19.36
C CYS A 32 6.07 5.19 19.58
N SER A 33 6.54 3.99 19.94
CA SER A 33 7.98 3.70 20.02
C SER A 33 8.62 3.68 18.62
N GLU A 34 9.91 3.99 18.55
CA GLU A 34 10.69 3.95 17.31
C GLU A 34 10.60 2.60 16.61
N THR A 35 10.61 1.50 17.38
CA THR A 35 10.41 0.16 16.83
C THR A 35 9.09 0.05 16.11
N LEU A 36 7.98 0.50 16.68
CA LEU A 36 6.67 0.43 16.03
C LEU A 36 6.60 1.32 14.78
N LEU A 37 7.21 2.51 14.84
CA LEU A 37 7.35 3.38 13.66
C LEU A 37 8.09 2.68 12.52
N ASN A 38 9.20 1.99 12.81
CA ASN A 38 9.95 1.24 11.80
C ASN A 38 9.11 0.11 11.16
N HIS A 39 8.25 -0.57 11.93
CA HIS A 39 7.35 -1.58 11.38
C HIS A 39 6.27 -0.97 10.47
N ILE A 40 5.72 0.18 10.85
CA ILE A 40 4.72 0.88 10.04
C ILE A 40 5.37 1.37 8.73
N SER A 41 6.57 1.95 8.80
CA SER A 41 7.34 2.35 7.62
C SER A 41 7.59 1.17 6.68
N LEU A 42 8.02 0.02 7.22
CA LEU A 42 8.22 -1.18 6.41
C LEU A 42 6.93 -1.66 5.72
N ALA A 43 5.79 -1.62 6.42
CA ALA A 43 4.50 -1.95 5.82
C ALA A 43 4.10 -0.97 4.70
N CYS A 44 4.44 0.31 4.89
CA CYS A 44 4.24 1.37 3.91
C CYS A 44 5.06 1.11 2.64
N ASP A 45 6.34 0.79 2.80
CA ASP A 45 7.27 0.48 1.69
C ASP A 45 6.78 -0.72 0.88
N LEU A 46 6.39 -1.80 1.55
CA LEU A 46 5.84 -3.00 0.90
C LEU A 46 4.56 -2.67 0.10
N ASN A 47 3.65 -1.88 0.67
CA ASN A 47 2.45 -1.47 -0.05
C ASN A 47 2.78 -0.61 -1.28
N GLN A 48 3.76 0.29 -1.19
CA GLN A 48 4.20 1.08 -2.35
C GLN A 48 4.82 0.20 -3.44
N GLU A 49 5.65 -0.78 -3.07
CA GLU A 49 6.25 -1.71 -4.03
C GLU A 49 5.16 -2.50 -4.78
N ILE A 50 4.21 -3.08 -4.04
CA ILE A 50 3.08 -3.81 -4.61
C ILE A 50 2.22 -2.90 -5.48
N HIS A 51 1.91 -1.68 -5.01
CA HIS A 51 1.12 -0.72 -5.78
C HIS A 51 1.79 -0.36 -7.10
N ARG A 52 3.11 -0.05 -7.07
CA ARG A 52 3.86 0.29 -8.27
C ARG A 52 3.93 -0.87 -9.26
N ALA A 53 4.19 -2.09 -8.78
CA ALA A 53 4.17 -3.28 -9.61
C ALA A 53 2.80 -3.49 -10.27
N LEU A 54 1.73 -3.30 -9.50
CA LEU A 54 0.37 -3.43 -10.00
C LEU A 54 0.00 -2.35 -11.04
N ILE A 55 0.38 -1.10 -10.82
CA ILE A 55 0.16 -0.01 -11.78
C ILE A 55 0.95 -0.26 -13.07
N ALA A 56 2.16 -0.81 -12.98
CA ALA A 56 2.93 -1.20 -14.16
C ALA A 56 2.18 -2.27 -14.98
N GLU A 57 1.65 -3.31 -14.33
CA GLU A 57 0.86 -4.35 -15.01
C GLU A 57 -0.43 -3.80 -15.64
N LEU A 58 -1.17 -2.95 -14.92
CA LEU A 58 -2.37 -2.30 -15.44
C LEU A 58 -2.06 -1.44 -16.67
N SER A 59 -0.97 -0.66 -16.64
CA SER A 59 -0.55 0.20 -17.75
C SER A 59 -0.09 -0.58 -18.97
N MET A 60 0.37 -1.82 -18.80
CA MET A 60 0.73 -2.72 -19.92
C MET A 60 -0.48 -3.46 -20.51
N GLY A 61 -1.57 -3.61 -19.75
CA GLY A 61 -2.82 -4.24 -20.19
C GLY A 61 -3.62 -3.41 -21.20
N ASP A 62 -3.47 -2.08 -21.18
CA ASP A 62 -4.19 -1.15 -22.07
C ASP A 62 -3.56 -1.04 -23.49
N VAL A 63 -2.38 -1.65 -23.72
CA VAL A 63 -1.63 -1.55 -24.99
C VAL A 63 -1.97 -2.71 -25.96
N LYS A 64 -3.01 -3.50 -25.71
CA LYS A 64 -3.32 -4.71 -26.49
C LYS A 64 -4.67 -4.70 -27.20
#